data_AF-A0A970LYT4-F1
#
_entry.id   AF-A0A970LYT4-F1
#
_cell.length_a   1.000
_cell.length_b   1.000
_cell.length_c   1.000
_cell.angle_alpha   90.00
_cell.angle_beta   90.00
_cell.angle_gamma   90.00
#
_symmetry.space_group_name_H-M   'P 1'
#
loop_
_entity.id
_entity.type
_entity.pdbx_description
1 polymer ?
#
loop_
_entity_poly.entity_id
_entity_poly.type
_entity_poly.pdbx_seq_one_letter_code
_entity_poly.pdbx_strand_id
1 'polypeptide(L)' 'MKNLWLDIGNTRLKYWVTENERVIEHEAELHLQSPADLLLGLIQHFKSLNVHKVGVSSV' A
#
# COMPACT_ATOMS: atom_id res chain seq x y z
N MET A 1 -0.25 14.36 -8.76
CA MET A 1 -0.04 12.95 -9.20
C MET A 1 0.05 12.08 -7.96
N LYS A 2 -0.76 11.02 -7.88
CA LYS A 2 -0.80 10.12 -6.72
C LYS A 2 0.29 9.06 -6.83
N ASN A 3 1.02 8.86 -5.73
CA ASN A 3 1.99 7.77 -5.58
C ASN A 3 1.57 6.89 -4.41
N LEU A 4 1.68 5.57 -4.59
CA LEU A 4 1.47 4.59 -3.54
C LEU A 4 2.82 4.11 -3.01
N TRP A 5 2.91 3.97 -1.69
CA TRP A 5 4.07 3.43 -1.01
C TRP A 5 3.62 2.24 -0.17
N LEU A 6 4.29 1.11 -0.33
CA LEU A 6 4.00 -0.15 0.33
C LEU A 6 5.19 -0.56 1.19
N ASP A 7 4.95 -0.80 2.47
CA ASP A 7 5.92 -1.40 3.40
C ASP A 7 5.40 -2.78 3.81
N ILE A 8 6.00 -3.82 3.23
CA ILE A 8 5.54 -5.20 3.34
C ILE A 8 6.42 -5.95 4.33
N GLY A 9 5.93 -6.08 5.56
CA GLY A 9 6.53 -6.93 6.59
C GLY A 9 5.88 -8.32 6.65
N ASN A 10 6.52 -9.23 7.38
CA ASN A 10 6.04 -10.61 7.55
C ASN A 10 4.66 -10.74 8.22
N THR A 11 4.27 -9.76 9.04
CA THR A 11 3.03 -9.79 9.83
C THR A 11 2.21 -8.51 9.73
N ARG A 12 2.68 -7.55 8.93
CA ARG A 12 2.06 -6.24 8.81
C ARG A 12 2.36 -5.64 7.45
N LEU A 13 1.33 -5.15 6.80
CA LEU A 13 1.44 -4.23 5.68
C LEU A 13 1.15 -2.84 6.17
N LYS A 14 1.97 -1.88 5.75
CA LYS A 14 1.61 -0.48 5.81
C LYS A 14 1.56 0.05 4.41
N TYR A 15 0.63 0.97 4.16
CA TYR A 15 0.64 1.71 2.92
C TYR A 15 0.29 3.17 3.18
N TRP A 16 0.75 4.02 2.28
CA TRP A 16 0.31 5.41 2.23
C TRP A 16 0.31 5.92 0.81
N VAL A 17 -0.60 6.84 0.54
CA VAL A 17 -0.77 7.51 -0.74
C VAL A 17 -0.34 8.95 -0.58
N THR A 18 0.53 9.40 -1.46
CA THR A 18 0.96 10.81 -1.51
C THR A 18 0.45 11.48 -2.76
N GLU A 19 0.00 12.73 -2.64
CA GLU A 19 -0.24 13.63 -3.77
C GLU A 19 0.47 14.96 -3.52
N ASN A 20 1.29 15.38 -4.48
CA ASN A 20 2.11 16.61 -4.36
C ASN A 20 2.92 16.63 -3.05
N GLU A 21 3.59 15.51 -2.77
CA GLU A 21 4.43 15.27 -1.57
C GLU A 21 3.68 15.28 -0.22
N ARG A 22 2.35 15.35 -0.23
CA ARG A 22 1.53 15.27 0.98
C ARG A 22 0.86 13.91 1.08
N VAL A 23 0.86 13.32 2.28
CA VAL A 23 0.08 12.11 2.55
C VAL A 23 -1.39 12.47 2.55
N ILE A 24 -2.17 11.80 1.70
CA ILE A 24 -3.64 11.98 1.60
C ILE A 24 -4.41 10.80 2.17
N GLU A 25 -3.74 9.65 2.33
CA GLU A 25 -4.32 8.41 2.84
C GLU A 25 -3.20 7.55 3.41
N HIS A 26 -3.46 6.85 4.51
CA HIS A 26 -2.53 5.87 5.07
C HIS A 26 -3.29 4.82 5.88
N GLU A 27 -2.75 3.60 5.92
CA GLU A 27 -3.27 2.55 6.75
C GLU A 27 -2.15 1.58 7.15
N ALA A 28 -2.38 0.84 8.23
CA ALA A 28 -1.50 -0.21 8.69
C ALA A 28 -2.36 -1.37 9.17
N GLU A 29 -2.33 -2.47 8.45
CA GLU A 29 -3.12 -3.66 8.76
C GLU A 29 -2.20 -4.74 9.33
N LEU A 30 -2.50 -5.17 10.55
CA LEU A 30 -1.83 -6.30 11.17
C LEU A 30 -2.46 -7.57 10.61
N HIS A 31 -1.65 -8.45 10.03
CA HIS A 31 -2.17 -9.58 9.29
C HIS A 31 -1.44 -10.88 9.60
N LEU A 32 -2.22 -11.97 9.63
CA LEU A 32 -1.74 -13.34 9.85
C LEU A 32 -1.65 -14.15 8.54
N GLN A 33 -2.15 -13.64 7.41
CA GLN A 33 -1.96 -14.29 6.11
C GLN A 33 -0.71 -13.78 5.41
N SER A 34 -0.34 -14.46 4.33
CA SER A 34 0.83 -14.11 3.55
C SER A 34 0.68 -12.70 2.94
N PRO A 35 1.80 -11.99 2.69
CA PRO A 35 1.76 -10.70 2.00
C PRO A 35 1.03 -10.73 0.65
N ALA A 36 1.08 -11.86 -0.07
CA ALA A 36 0.43 -12.00 -1.36
C ALA A 36 -1.11 -11.99 -1.25
N ASP A 37 -1.66 -12.69 -0.26
CA ASP A 37 -3.11 -12.75 -0.03
C ASP A 37 -3.67 -11.36 0.32
N LEU A 38 -2.94 -10.63 1.18
CA LEU A 38 -3.33 -9.27 1.58
C LEU A 38 -3.32 -8.30 0.40
N LEU A 39 -2.26 -8.33 -0.44
CA LEU A 39 -2.17 -7.48 -1.63
C LEU A 39 -3.29 -7.79 -2.64
N LEU A 40 -3.69 -9.05 -2.78
CA LEU A 40 -4.83 -9.44 -3.61
C LEU A 40 -6.14 -8.83 -3.08
N GLY A 41 -6.34 -8.80 -1.77
CA GLY A 41 -7.49 -8.14 -1.14
C GLY A 41 -7.57 -6.64 -1.43
N LEU A 42 -6.42 -5.97 -1.51
CA LEU A 42 -6.32 -4.51 -1.71
C LEU A 42 -6.25 -4.09 -3.19
N ILE A 43 -6.25 -5.03 -4.14
CA ILE A 43 -5.99 -4.72 -5.55
C ILE A 43 -7.03 -3.77 -6.15
N GLN A 44 -8.31 -3.91 -5.78
CA GLN A 44 -9.37 -3.04 -6.29
C GLN A 44 -9.28 -1.64 -5.67
N HIS A 45 -8.93 -1.56 -4.40
CA HIS A 45 -8.66 -0.29 -3.71
C HIS A 45 -7.57 0.49 -4.44
N PHE A 46 -6.40 -0.13 -4.64
CA PHE A 46 -5.28 0.53 -5.31
C PHE A 46 -5.55 0.90 -6.78
N LYS A 47 -6.32 0.08 -7.51
CA LYS A 47 -6.76 0.43 -8.87
C LYS A 47 -7.61 1.69 -8.91
N SER A 48 -8.49 1.89 -7.93
CA SER A 48 -9.35 3.08 -7.86
C SER A 48 -8.57 4.38 -7.63
N LEU A 49 -7.37 4.30 -7.04
CA LEU A 49 -6.55 5.46 -6.71
C LEU A 49 -5.90 6.12 -7.93
N ASN A 50 -5.87 5.44 -9.09
CA ASN A 50 -5.23 5.92 -10.33
C ASN A 50 -3.78 6.40 -10.11
N VAL A 51 -3.00 5.56 -9.41
CA VAL A 51 -1.63 5.88 -8.98
C VAL A 51 -0.67 5.87 -10.17
N HIS A 52 0.24 6.83 -10.19
CA HIS A 52 1.26 6.97 -11.24
C HIS A 52 2.54 6.20 -10.92
N LYS A 53 2.85 6.05 -9.63
CA LYS A 53 4.05 5.37 -9.16
C LYS A 53 3.72 4.52 -7.94
N VAL A 54 4.38 3.36 -7.87
CA VAL A 54 4.38 2.50 -6.69
C VAL A 54 5.82 2.33 -6.22
N GLY A 55 6.07 2.61 -4.94
CA GLY A 55 7.32 2.25 -4.26
C GLY A 55 7.06 1.12 -3.29
N VAL A 56 7.96 0.13 -3.25
CA VAL A 56 7.82 -1.04 -2.39
C VAL A 56 9.08 -1.20 -1.56
N SER A 57 8.92 -1.35 -0.24
CA SER A 57 9.93 -1.85 0.68
C SER A 57 9.47 -3.18 1.27
N SER A 58 10.42 -4.09 1.47
CA SER A 58 10.18 -5.38 2.11
C SER A 58 11.43 -5.83 2.87
N VAL A 59 11.25 -6.69 3.87
CA VAL A 59 12.29 -7.22 4.77
C VAL A 59 12.60 -8.68 4.50
#